data_AF-A0A485CJB1-F1
#
_entry.id   AF-A0A485CJB1-F1
#
_cell.length_a   1.000
_cell.length_b   1.000
_cell.length_c   1.000
_cell.angle_alpha   90.00
_cell.angle_beta   90.00
_cell.angle_gamma   90.00
#
_symmetry.space_group_name_H-M   'P 1'
#
loop_
_entity.id
_entity.type
_entity.pdbx_description
1 polymer ?
#
loop_
_entity_poly.entity_id
_entity_poly.type
_entity_poly.pdbx_seq_one_letter_code
_entity_poly.pdbx_strand_id
1 'polypeptide(L)' 'MAIPKLQGYALPTALDLPENKVDWAFEPARAALLIHDMQEYFLNFWGDDSEMMDTVVANIAALA' A
#
# COMPACT_ATOMS: atom_id res chain seq x y z
N MET A 1 -23.85 -0.65 -0.95
CA MET A 1 -23.22 -0.10 -2.18
C MET A 1 -22.02 -0.95 -2.51
N ALA A 2 -21.73 -1.21 -3.78
CA ALA A 2 -20.60 -2.04 -4.19
C ALA A 2 -19.35 -1.19 -4.43
N ILE A 3 -18.17 -1.78 -4.28
CA ILE A 3 -16.90 -1.14 -4.66
C ILE A 3 -16.87 -1.07 -6.20
N PRO A 4 -16.58 0.09 -6.81
CA PRO A 4 -16.48 0.20 -8.26
C PRO A 4 -15.16 -0.41 -8.75
N LYS A 5 -15.08 -0.67 -10.07
CA LYS A 5 -13.79 -0.93 -10.69
C LYS A 5 -12.90 0.32 -10.58
N LEU A 6 -11.67 0.14 -10.14
CA LEU A 6 -10.67 1.17 -9.91
C LEU A 6 -9.71 1.25 -11.09
N GLN A 7 -9.07 2.40 -11.26
CA GLN A 7 -8.03 2.60 -12.26
C GLN A 7 -6.68 2.68 -11.55
N GLY A 8 -5.70 1.93 -12.05
CA GLY A 8 -4.34 2.03 -11.58
C GLY A 8 -3.80 3.47 -11.78
N TYR A 9 -2.91 3.87 -10.88
CA TYR A 9 -2.24 5.16 -10.92
C TYR A 9 -0.81 5.00 -10.43
N ALA A 10 0.05 5.97 -10.72
CA ALA A 10 1.42 5.96 -10.26
C ALA A 10 1.47 6.12 -8.72
N LEU A 11 2.15 5.20 -8.04
CA LEU A 11 2.41 5.35 -6.61
C LEU A 11 3.27 6.62 -6.37
N PRO A 12 2.98 7.38 -5.31
CA PRO A 12 3.77 8.57 -5.00
C PRO A 12 5.21 8.19 -4.66
N THR A 13 6.12 9.11 -4.97
CA THR A 13 7.52 9.03 -4.55
C THR A 13 7.73 9.78 -3.24
N ALA A 14 8.91 9.65 -2.65
CA ALA A 14 9.26 10.41 -1.45
C ALA A 14 9.17 11.94 -1.64
N LEU A 15 9.29 12.44 -2.88
CA LEU A 15 9.19 13.87 -3.19
C LEU A 15 7.74 14.38 -3.21
N ASP A 16 6.77 13.47 -3.37
CA ASP A 16 5.34 13.81 -3.43
C ASP A 16 4.70 13.81 -2.02
N LEU A 17 5.41 13.33 -1.01
CA LEU A 17 4.91 13.22 0.36
C LEU A 17 4.96 14.57 1.09
N PRO A 18 3.94 14.90 1.89
CA PRO A 18 3.96 16.10 2.72
C PRO A 18 4.99 15.96 3.85
N GLU A 19 5.44 17.10 4.37
CA GLU A 19 6.31 17.12 5.56
C GLU A 19 5.56 16.59 6.79
N ASN A 20 6.23 15.72 7.55
CA ASN A 20 5.69 15.14 8.78
C ASN A 20 5.53 16.21 9.86
N LYS A 21 4.45 16.11 10.65
CA LYS A 21 4.19 17.04 11.77
C LYS A 21 4.85 16.63 13.09
N VAL A 22 5.22 15.35 13.22
CA VAL A 22 5.81 14.77 14.43
C VAL A 22 7.02 13.93 14.05
N ASP A 23 8.00 13.88 14.95
CA ASP A 23 9.29 13.22 14.72
C ASP A 23 9.35 11.83 15.39
N TRP A 24 8.31 11.01 15.23
CA TRP A 24 8.33 9.65 15.78
C TRP A 24 9.35 8.78 15.04
N ALA A 25 10.32 8.26 15.79
CA ALA A 25 11.29 7.31 15.26
C ALA A 25 10.70 5.90 15.20
N PHE A 26 11.08 5.13 14.18
CA PHE A 26 10.75 3.73 14.08
C PHE A 26 11.59 2.90 15.08
N GLU A 27 10.94 2.20 16.00
CA GLU A 27 11.57 1.34 17.01
C GLU A 27 11.09 -0.11 16.84
N PRO A 28 11.88 -1.01 16.20
CA PRO A 28 11.42 -2.37 15.86
C PRO A 28 10.90 -3.17 17.06
N ALA A 29 11.52 -3.01 18.24
CA ALA A 29 11.12 -3.71 19.46
C ALA A 29 9.72 -3.31 19.99
N ARG A 30 9.15 -2.22 19.47
CA ARG A 30 7.83 -1.69 19.85
C ARG A 30 6.85 -1.65 18.67
N ALA A 31 7.28 -2.12 17.49
CA ALA A 31 6.51 -2.06 16.27
C ALA A 31 5.78 -3.37 15.99
N ALA A 32 4.68 -3.26 15.24
CA ALA A 32 4.00 -4.37 14.59
C ALA A 32 3.72 -3.98 13.13
N LEU A 33 3.84 -4.94 12.21
CA LEU A 33 3.44 -4.77 10.81
C LEU A 33 1.99 -5.22 10.64
N LEU A 34 1.12 -4.30 10.21
CA LEU A 34 -0.27 -4.60 9.86
C LEU A 34 -0.41 -4.66 8.34
N ILE A 35 -0.61 -5.87 7.80
CA ILE A 35 -1.00 -6.08 6.40
C ILE A 35 -2.52 -6.01 6.34
N HIS A 36 -3.05 -4.84 5.98
CA HIS A 36 -4.48 -4.55 6.08
C HIS A 36 -5.24 -4.97 4.82
N ASP A 37 -6.17 -5.93 4.95
CA ASP A 37 -7.15 -6.34 3.91
C ASP A 37 -6.56 -6.66 2.52
N MET A 38 -5.34 -7.21 2.46
CA MET A 38 -4.68 -7.64 1.21
C MET A 38 -5.22 -8.99 0.68
N GLN A 39 -6.54 -9.17 0.70
CA GLN A 39 -7.23 -10.35 0.20
C GLN A 39 -7.62 -10.15 -1.27
N GLU A 40 -7.59 -11.21 -2.07
CA GLU A 40 -8.01 -11.24 -3.48
C GLU A 40 -9.35 -10.51 -3.73
N TYR A 41 -10.31 -10.67 -2.80
CA TYR A 41 -11.59 -9.97 -2.87
C TYR A 41 -11.44 -8.44 -3.06
N PHE A 42 -10.54 -7.80 -2.33
CA PHE A 42 -10.29 -6.36 -2.43
C PHE A 42 -9.37 -6.00 -3.60
N LEU A 43 -8.42 -6.87 -3.93
CA LEU A 43 -7.45 -6.60 -5.00
C LEU A 43 -8.08 -6.68 -6.39
N ASN A 44 -9.05 -7.57 -6.60
CA ASN A 44 -9.74 -7.75 -7.88
C ASN A 44 -10.44 -6.50 -8.42
N PHE A 45 -10.73 -5.49 -7.58
CA PHE A 45 -11.32 -4.24 -8.05
C PHE A 45 -10.35 -3.37 -8.87
N TRP A 46 -9.05 -3.63 -8.82
CA TRP A 46 -8.02 -2.91 -9.59
C TRP A 46 -7.82 -3.42 -11.02
N GLY A 47 -8.52 -4.50 -11.38
CA GLY A 47 -8.40 -5.18 -12.67
C GLY A 47 -7.31 -6.25 -12.68
N ASP A 48 -7.43 -7.16 -13.64
CA ASP A 48 -6.43 -8.19 -13.89
C ASP A 48 -5.11 -7.51 -14.33
N ASP A 49 -3.98 -7.99 -13.81
CA ASP A 49 -2.62 -7.51 -14.12
C ASP A 49 -2.36 -6.01 -13.84
N SER A 50 -2.83 -5.51 -12.70
CA SER A 50 -2.56 -4.15 -12.26
C SER A 50 -1.09 -3.96 -11.86
N GLU A 51 -0.27 -3.34 -12.72
CA GLU A 51 1.14 -3.01 -12.43
C GLU A 51 1.32 -2.25 -11.10
N MET A 52 0.36 -1.39 -10.77
CA MET A 52 0.34 -0.68 -9.49
C MET A 52 0.21 -1.65 -8.32
N MET A 53 -0.71 -2.62 -8.42
CA MET A 53 -0.91 -3.60 -7.36
C MET A 53 0.25 -4.58 -7.26
N ASP A 54 0.88 -4.96 -8.38
CA ASP A 54 2.10 -5.76 -8.37
C ASP A 54 3.21 -5.05 -7.60
N THR A 55 3.36 -3.75 -7.82
CA THR A 55 4.31 -2.91 -7.08
C THR A 55 3.97 -2.84 -5.58
N VAL A 56 2.69 -2.67 -5.22
CA VAL A 56 2.24 -2.67 -3.82
C VAL A 56 2.54 -4.01 -3.14
N VAL A 57 2.21 -5.13 -3.78
CA VAL A 57 2.44 -6.48 -3.23
C VAL A 57 3.93 -6.75 -3.06
N ALA A 58 4.77 -6.37 -4.04
CA ALA A 58 6.22 -6.50 -3.94
C ALA A 58 6.80 -5.68 -2.78
N ASN A 59 6.32 -4.44 -2.59
CA ASN A 59 6.75 -3.60 -1.47
C ASN A 59 6.35 -4.18 -0.11
N ILE A 60 5.13 -4.72 0.01
CA ILE A 60 4.67 -5.37 1.25
C ILE A 60 5.52 -6.61 1.53
N ALA A 61 5.82 -7.43 0.52
CA ALA A 61 6.67 -8.60 0.67
C ALA A 61 8.10 -8.26 1.10
N ALA A 62 8.62 -7.09 0.72
CA ALA A 62 9.94 -6.62 1.17
C ALA A 62 9.95 -6.09 2.62
N LEU A 63 8.79 -5.80 3.20
CA LEU A 63 8.65 -5.33 4.59
C LEU A 63 8.38 -6.46 5.60
N ALA A 64 7.96 -7.64 5.13
CA ALA A 64 7.63 -8.82 5.93
C ALA A 64 8.85 -9.74 6.10
#